data_AF-A0A3M1XFR8-F1
#
_entry.id   AF-A0A3M1XFR8-F1
#
_cell.length_a   1.000
_cell.length_b   1.000
_cell.length_c   1.000
_cell.angle_alpha   90.00
_cell.angle_beta   90.00
_cell.angle_gamma   90.00
#
_symmetry.space_group_name_H-M   'P 1'
#
loop_
_entity.id
_entity.type
_entity.pdbx_description
1 polymer ?
#
loop_
_entity_poly.entity_id
_entity_poly.type
_entity_poly.pdbx_seq_one_letter_code
_entity_poly.pdbx_strand_id
1 'polypeptide(L)'
;MTTQETTRNMSSAVAVSTGDAKGEREPFTDAASHDHAQAHEPHMPSPSLSPIILGGGMTLAAFGIVLHPVMLVLGIVGILVGLGTWLYDEIVNASSATSDHE
;
A
#
# COMPACT_ATOMS: atom_id res chain seq x y z
N MET A 1 6.38 12.50 -29.55
CA MET A 1 7.07 13.72 -29.09
C MET A 1 6.55 14.88 -29.92
N THR A 2 5.59 15.63 -29.38
CA THR A 2 5.12 16.91 -29.93
C THR A 2 4.75 17.79 -28.74
N THR A 3 5.53 18.85 -28.54
CA THR A 3 5.32 19.88 -27.51
C THR A 3 4.67 21.09 -28.19
N GLN A 4 3.52 21.54 -27.70
CA GLN A 4 2.98 22.90 -27.91
C GLN A 4 2.39 23.35 -26.57
N GLU A 5 3.03 24.31 -25.90
CA GLU A 5 2.74 25.75 -25.98
C GLU A 5 1.43 26.10 -25.23
N THR A 6 1.53 26.62 -24.01
CA THR A 6 1.79 28.04 -23.73
C THR A 6 0.54 28.89 -23.95
N THR A 7 -0.17 29.09 -22.84
CA THR A 7 -0.80 30.36 -22.43
C THR A 7 -1.33 31.28 -23.54
N ARG A 8 -2.65 31.34 -23.69
CA ARG A 8 -3.33 32.53 -24.23
C ARG A 8 -4.69 32.66 -23.53
N ASN A 9 -4.75 33.56 -22.55
CA ASN A 9 -5.40 34.87 -22.71
C ASN A 9 -6.93 34.73 -22.69
N MET A 10 -7.54 34.83 -21.51
CA MET A 10 -8.10 36.06 -20.93
C MET A 10 -9.29 36.64 -21.71
N SER A 11 -10.30 37.02 -20.92
CA SER A 11 -11.39 37.96 -21.20
C SER A 11 -12.59 37.47 -22.01
N SER A 12 -13.68 37.22 -21.28
CA SER A 12 -15.06 37.70 -21.52
C SER A 12 -15.99 36.72 -20.80
N ALA A 13 -16.78 37.06 -19.79
CA ALA A 13 -17.52 38.28 -19.60
C ALA A 13 -17.72 38.56 -18.10
N VAL A 14 -17.46 39.81 -17.73
CA VAL A 14 -18.12 40.46 -16.60
C VAL A 14 -19.61 40.48 -16.93
N ALA A 15 -20.39 39.65 -16.23
CA ALA A 15 -21.82 39.85 -16.11
C ALA A 15 -22.07 40.51 -14.75
N VAL A 16 -22.15 41.84 -14.77
CA VAL A 16 -22.64 42.62 -13.64
C VAL A 16 -24.13 42.31 -13.49
N SER A 17 -24.48 41.49 -12.50
CA SER A 17 -25.87 41.19 -12.17
C SER A 17 -26.37 42.23 -11.19
N THR A 18 -27.01 43.27 -11.72
CA THR A 18 -27.82 44.21 -10.95
C THR A 18 -29.25 43.68 -10.96
N GLY A 19 -29.76 43.24 -9.80
CA GLY A 19 -31.14 42.77 -9.68
C GLY A 19 -31.52 42.45 -8.25
N ASP A 20 -32.21 43.40 -7.63
CA ASP A 20 -33.22 43.23 -6.60
C ASP A 20 -32.91 42.46 -5.31
N ALA A 21 -32.75 43.25 -4.25
CA ALA A 21 -32.99 42.85 -2.88
C ALA A 21 -34.48 42.50 -2.68
N LYS A 22 -34.78 41.22 -2.50
CA LYS A 22 -35.98 40.80 -1.77
C LYS A 22 -35.70 39.51 -1.02
N GLY A 23 -35.99 39.57 0.27
CA GLY A 23 -35.52 38.61 1.25
C GLY A 23 -36.07 37.22 1.06
N GLU A 24 -35.20 36.27 1.32
CA GLU A 24 -35.43 35.00 2.01
C GLU A 24 -34.02 34.49 2.32
N ARG A 25 -33.50 34.87 3.51
CA ARG A 25 -32.34 34.19 4.06
C ARG A 25 -32.84 32.82 4.51
N GLU A 26 -32.95 31.91 3.56
CA GLU A 26 -32.85 30.48 3.82
C GLU A 26 -31.69 30.32 4.82
N PRO A 27 -31.88 29.68 5.99
CA PRO A 27 -30.74 29.22 6.73
C PRO A 27 -30.00 28.32 5.76
N PHE A 28 -28.88 28.80 5.21
CA PHE A 28 -27.86 27.95 4.67
C PHE A 28 -27.44 27.12 5.87
N THR A 29 -28.12 25.99 6.05
CA THR A 29 -27.62 24.85 6.77
C THR A 29 -26.29 24.61 6.09
N ASP A 30 -25.24 25.17 6.69
CA ASP A 30 -23.93 24.57 6.73
C ASP A 30 -24.15 23.17 7.33
N ALA A 31 -24.75 22.29 6.54
CA ALA A 31 -24.37 20.91 6.48
C ALA A 31 -22.93 20.96 5.96
N ALA A 32 -22.04 21.42 6.85
CA ALA A 32 -20.66 21.02 6.85
C ALA A 32 -20.74 19.51 6.76
N SER A 33 -20.57 19.03 5.54
CA SER A 33 -20.21 17.68 5.24
C SER A 33 -18.99 17.41 6.11
N HIS A 34 -19.24 16.88 7.31
CA HIS A 34 -18.33 16.03 8.03
C HIS A 34 -18.19 14.76 7.19
N ASP A 35 -17.69 14.93 5.97
CA ASP A 35 -16.94 13.91 5.27
C ASP A 35 -15.67 13.82 6.10
N HIS A 36 -15.79 13.05 7.20
CA HIS A 36 -14.65 12.58 7.93
C HIS A 36 -13.83 11.85 6.88
N ALA A 37 -12.83 12.55 6.33
CA ALA A 37 -11.68 11.94 5.73
C ALA A 37 -11.23 10.89 6.74
N GLN A 38 -11.70 9.66 6.54
CA GLN A 38 -11.23 8.50 7.25
C GLN A 38 -9.77 8.42 6.85
N ALA A 39 -8.93 9.04 7.68
CA ALA A 39 -7.50 8.89 7.59
C ALA A 39 -7.27 7.38 7.52
N HIS A 40 -6.92 6.88 6.33
CA HIS A 40 -6.51 5.50 6.17
C HIS A 40 -5.33 5.34 7.11
N GLU A 41 -5.55 4.70 8.26
CA GLU A 41 -4.47 4.32 9.15
C GLU A 41 -3.46 3.57 8.29
N PRO A 42 -2.16 3.95 8.32
CA PRO A 42 -1.15 3.27 7.53
C PRO A 42 -1.10 1.79 7.92
N HIS A 43 -1.76 0.92 7.15
CA HIS A 43 -1.67 -0.51 7.31
C HIS A 43 -0.29 -0.96 6.82
N MET A 44 0.67 -1.06 7.74
CA MET A 44 1.93 -1.70 7.40
C MET A 44 1.67 -3.21 7.32
N PRO A 45 2.07 -3.88 6.23
CA PRO A 45 1.93 -5.32 6.14
C PRO A 45 2.62 -5.98 7.32
N SER A 46 2.01 -7.04 7.85
CA SER A 46 2.57 -7.80 8.97
C SER A 46 4.02 -8.20 8.65
N PRO A 47 4.97 -7.98 9.57
CA PRO A 47 6.36 -8.31 9.32
C PRO A 47 6.54 -9.83 9.20
N SER A 48 7.11 -10.30 8.07
CA SER A 48 7.47 -11.72 7.89
C SER A 48 8.93 -11.95 8.30
N LEU A 49 9.17 -12.96 9.15
CA LEU A 49 10.52 -13.40 9.53
C LEU A 49 11.16 -14.34 8.50
N SER A 50 10.37 -14.88 7.57
CA SER A 50 10.83 -15.84 6.56
C SER A 50 12.04 -15.37 5.73
N PRO A 51 12.16 -14.09 5.31
CA PRO A 51 13.30 -13.67 4.48
C PRO A 51 14.62 -13.69 5.25
N ILE A 52 14.58 -13.39 6.56
CA ILE A 52 15.76 -13.39 7.43
C ILE A 52 16.23 -14.82 7.66
N ILE A 53 15.30 -15.74 7.95
CA ILE A 53 15.61 -17.16 8.16
C ILE A 53 16.18 -17.76 6.89
N LEU A 54 15.59 -17.46 5.73
CA LEU A 54 16.03 -17.96 4.43
C LEU A 54 17.44 -17.42 4.08
N GLY A 55 17.65 -16.12 4.21
CA GLY A 55 18.97 -15.50 3.98
C GLY A 55 20.05 -16.04 4.92
N GLY A 56 19.71 -16.24 6.20
CA GLY A 56 20.58 -16.87 7.18
C GLY A 56 20.91 -18.32 6.81
N GLY A 57 19.92 -19.11 6.41
CA GLY A 57 20.08 -20.49 5.96
C GLY A 57 20.97 -20.61 4.72
N MET A 58 20.74 -19.78 3.69
CA MET A 58 21.58 -19.71 2.49
C MET A 58 23.04 -19.37 2.83
N THR A 59 23.24 -18.36 3.67
CA THR A 59 24.58 -17.94 4.09
C THR A 59 25.28 -19.09 4.82
N LEU A 60 24.60 -19.71 5.78
CA LEU A 60 25.14 -20.82 6.56
C LEU A 60 25.46 -22.04 5.68
N ALA A 61 24.61 -22.33 4.69
CA ALA A 61 24.86 -23.39 3.72
C ALA A 61 26.10 -23.09 2.87
N ALA A 62 26.24 -21.86 2.35
CA ALA A 62 27.38 -21.44 1.55
C ALA A 62 28.70 -21.55 2.33
N PHE A 63 28.74 -21.07 3.57
CA PHE A 63 29.90 -21.24 4.45
C PHE A 63 30.11 -22.69 4.86
N GLY A 64 29.04 -23.47 5.06
CA GLY A 64 29.09 -24.87 5.44
C GLY A 64 29.74 -25.77 4.40
N ILE A 65 29.62 -25.46 3.10
CA ILE A 65 30.32 -26.18 2.03
C ILE A 65 31.84 -26.12 2.22
N VAL A 66 32.36 -25.00 2.71
CA VAL A 66 33.81 -24.76 2.83
C VAL A 66 34.33 -25.13 4.22
N LEU A 67 33.61 -24.77 5.28
CA LEU A 67 34.10 -24.83 6.65
C LEU A 67 33.82 -26.17 7.33
N HIS A 68 32.57 -26.65 7.29
CA HIS A 68 32.18 -27.85 8.03
C HIS A 68 30.83 -28.43 7.57
N PRO A 69 30.72 -29.76 7.36
CA PRO A 69 29.49 -30.39 6.88
C PRO A 69 28.29 -30.21 7.82
N VAL A 70 28.53 -30.06 9.13
CA VAL A 70 27.45 -29.78 10.10
C VAL A 70 26.80 -28.41 9.84
N MET A 71 27.59 -27.38 9.50
CA MET A 71 27.03 -26.07 9.13
C MET A 71 26.18 -26.16 7.86
N LEU A 72 26.60 -26.98 6.90
CA LEU A 72 25.83 -27.22 5.68
C LEU A 72 24.45 -27.81 6.00
N VAL A 73 24.39 -28.83 6.86
CA VAL A 73 23.12 -29.44 7.28
C VAL A 73 22.21 -28.43 7.97
N LEU A 74 22.75 -27.63 8.91
CA LEU A 74 21.99 -26.58 9.57
C LEU A 74 21.50 -25.51 8.59
N GLY A 75 22.33 -25.14 7.60
CA GLY A 75 21.94 -24.22 6.54
C GLY A 75 20.79 -24.75 5.70
N ILE A 76 20.86 -26.01 5.26
CA ILE A 76 19.78 -26.67 4.51
C ILE A 76 18.49 -26.70 5.34
N VAL A 77 18.56 -27.07 6.62
CA VAL A 77 17.39 -27.04 7.51
C VAL A 77 16.81 -25.63 7.61
N GLY A 78 17.64 -24.61 7.78
CA GLY A 78 17.21 -23.21 7.80
C GLY A 78 16.52 -22.77 6.50
N ILE A 79 17.05 -23.20 5.36
CA ILE A 79 16.44 -22.93 4.04
C ILE A 79 15.05 -23.58 3.96
N LEU A 80 14.93 -24.85 4.33
CA LEU A 80 13.66 -25.57 4.29
C LEU A 80 12.61 -24.97 5.23
N VAL A 81 13.03 -24.56 6.43
CA VAL A 81 12.14 -23.87 7.38
C VAL A 81 11.71 -22.51 6.84
N GLY A 82 12.65 -21.70 6.34
CA GLY A 82 12.35 -20.38 5.77
C GLY A 82 11.38 -20.46 4.58
N LEU A 83 11.62 -21.40 3.66
CA LEU A 83 10.72 -21.67 2.53
C LEU A 83 9.36 -22.20 3.01
N GLY A 84 9.34 -23.13 3.95
CA GLY A 84 8.11 -23.70 4.49
C GLY A 84 7.21 -22.65 5.14
N THR A 85 7.79 -21.79 5.99
CA THR A 85 7.06 -20.66 6.61
C THR A 85 6.57 -19.67 5.57
N TRP A 86 7.40 -19.29 4.61
CA TRP A 86 7.00 -18.36 3.54
C TRP A 86 5.82 -18.90 2.72
N LEU A 87 5.89 -20.18 2.33
CA LEU A 87 4.84 -20.81 1.54
C LEU A 87 3.54 -20.96 2.34
N TYR A 88 3.63 -21.25 3.64
CA TYR A 88 2.48 -21.31 4.53
C TYR A 88 1.77 -19.95 4.63
N ASP A 89 2.53 -18.87 4.88
CA ASP A 89 1.97 -17.52 4.95
C ASP A 89 1.26 -17.14 3.64
N GLU A 90 1.85 -17.47 2.49
CA GLU A 90 1.27 -17.20 1.17
C GLU A 90 -0.07 -17.94 0.95
N ILE A 91 -0.12 -19.23 1.32
CA ILE A 91 -1.34 -20.03 1.20
C ILE A 91 -2.46 -19.46 2.09
N VAL A 92 -2.14 -19.09 3.33
CA VAL A 92 -3.10 -18.52 4.27
C VAL A 92 -3.66 -17.20 3.72
N ASN A 93 -2.78 -16.31 3.25
CA ASN A 93 -3.18 -15.00 2.72
C ASN A 93 -3.99 -15.10 1.42
N ALA A 94 -3.66 -16.07 0.55
CA ALA A 94 -4.43 -16.30 -0.67
C ALA A 94 -5.84 -16.84 -0.37
N SER A 95 -5.97 -17.67 0.67
CA SER A 95 -7.25 -18.26 1.04
C SER A 95 -8.23 -17.26 1.66
N SER A 96 -7.75 -16.30 2.45
CA SER A 96 -8.60 -15.26 3.07
C SER A 96 -9.15 -14.26 2.06
N ALA A 97 -8.42 -13.95 0.99
CA ALA A 97 -8.89 -13.04 -0.05
C ALA A 97 -10.11 -13.55 -0.84
N THR A 98 -10.32 -14.88 -0.86
CA THR A 98 -11.44 -15.49 -1.59
C THR A 98 -12.74 -15.47 -0.80
N SER A 99 -12.68 -15.55 0.54
CA SER A 99 -13.86 -15.58 1.41
C SER A 99 -14.56 -14.24 1.61
N ASP A 100 -13.92 -13.12 1.24
CA ASP A 100 -14.50 -11.77 1.39
C ASP A 100 -15.40 -11.35 0.20
N HIS A 101 -15.54 -12.20 -0.83
CA HIS A 101 -16.25 -11.89 -2.07
C HIS A 101 -17.60 -12.63 -2.25
N GLU A 102 -18.11 -13.30 -1.22
CA GLU A 102 -19.44 -13.97 -1.22
C GLU A 102 -20.49 -13.25 -0.35
#